data_AF-A0A815L6B6-F1
#
_entry.id   AF-A0A815L6B6-F1
#
_cell.length_a   1.000
_cell.length_b   1.000
_cell.length_c   1.000
_cell.angle_alpha   90.00
_cell.angle_beta   90.00
_cell.angle_gamma   90.00
#
_symmetry.space_group_name_H-M   'P 1'
#
loop_
_entity.id
_entity.type
_entity.pdbx_description
1 polymer ?
#
loop_
_entity_poly.entity_id
_entity_poly.type
_entity_poly.pdbx_seq_one_letter_code
_entity_poly.pdbx_strand_id
1 'polypeptide(L)'
;MKFIYFSFFIIFDLALSFIHNAVLKISILDDTINISMAMRNDSTSSNPNLDRQTLAQSLIEENWEEMFVAEPTIVNCISNLMISAAKKDFRLKSSSLNYVYQYIRYPDSFRHTITQIYSEMYSVFLGAHTNMDRIQLSMKQIPQYFKTMLKLLKSASPSLILRMVPISLDNIEKVANDSAALTNIMIKKYENLTLLLQETIEVMRSSYGVNSTSLTNINILVNMTIEVSKLQQLWSQIARYSNRIIIRVETIRETAFYELIDTIKNVTSINSELDAADREFFVLKMRDTMIEIEQDAYLLYITTQTYNDVSATYVTSQLQNASRFLLLQTDTEQQTAMAQLNQNMLFVLAEISQMVSERKQQCQQRNQEIQEEYKQFIQQMMFEELTAGIGK
;
A
#
# COMPACT_ATOMS: atom_id res chain seq x y z
N MET A 1 29.56 1.01 34.39
CA MET A 1 29.78 1.37 32.97
C MET A 1 28.88 0.62 31.99
N LYS A 2 28.72 -0.71 32.02
CA LYS A 2 27.85 -1.44 31.06
C LYS A 2 26.36 -1.02 31.06
N PHE A 3 25.83 -0.51 32.18
CA PHE A 3 24.44 -0.08 32.35
C PHE A 3 24.08 1.24 31.63
N ILE A 4 25.07 2.13 31.45
CA ILE A 4 24.88 3.43 30.80
C ILE A 4 24.84 3.26 29.28
N TYR A 5 25.72 2.41 28.74
CA TYR A 5 25.75 2.10 27.30
C TYR A 5 24.48 1.39 26.81
N PHE A 6 23.89 0.51 27.62
CA PHE A 6 22.69 -0.24 27.23
C PHE A 6 21.41 0.62 27.22
N SER A 7 21.29 1.53 28.20
CA SER A 7 20.19 2.50 28.22
C SER A 7 20.30 3.51 27.07
N PHE A 8 21.52 3.87 26.68
CA PHE A 8 21.79 4.75 25.54
C PHE A 8 21.39 4.13 24.20
N PHE A 9 21.66 2.84 24.00
CA PHE A 9 21.30 2.13 22.76
C PHE A 9 19.79 2.06 22.53
N ILE A 10 19.03 1.81 23.60
CA ILE A 10 17.56 1.69 23.51
C ILE A 10 16.87 3.05 23.37
N ILE A 11 17.42 4.11 24.01
CA ILE A 11 16.97 5.50 23.79
C ILE A 11 17.28 5.92 22.35
N PHE A 12 18.43 5.51 21.82
CA PHE A 12 18.81 5.75 20.43
C PHE A 12 17.85 5.05 19.47
N ASP A 13 17.51 3.77 19.66
CA ASP A 13 16.57 3.05 18.78
C ASP A 13 15.15 3.63 18.81
N LEU A 14 14.68 4.10 19.96
CA LEU A 14 13.39 4.79 20.07
C LEU A 14 13.41 6.18 19.44
N ALA A 15 14.48 6.94 19.64
CA ALA A 15 14.68 8.21 18.95
C ALA A 15 14.78 7.99 17.43
N LEU A 16 15.43 6.90 16.99
CA LEU A 16 15.50 6.50 15.60
C LEU A 16 14.12 6.13 15.05
N SER A 17 13.30 5.41 15.82
CA SER A 17 11.90 5.12 15.45
C SER A 17 11.05 6.38 15.37
N PHE A 18 11.23 7.33 16.28
CA PHE A 18 10.54 8.63 16.27
C PHE A 18 10.96 9.48 15.08
N ILE A 19 12.26 9.53 14.79
CA ILE A 19 12.83 10.21 13.62
C ILE A 19 12.34 9.52 12.35
N HIS A 20 12.33 8.18 12.28
CA HIS A 20 11.87 7.41 11.12
C HIS A 20 10.40 7.68 10.83
N ASN A 21 9.54 7.73 11.86
CA ASN A 21 8.12 8.01 11.72
C ASN A 21 7.84 9.49 11.35
N ALA A 22 8.62 10.43 11.90
CA ALA A 22 8.56 11.84 11.50
C ALA A 22 9.09 12.07 10.07
N VAL A 23 10.18 11.41 9.69
CA VAL A 23 10.76 11.41 8.34
C VAL A 23 9.80 10.78 7.34
N LEU A 24 9.07 9.73 7.72
CA LEU A 24 7.99 9.17 6.90
C LEU A 24 6.86 10.15 6.65
N LYS A 25 6.39 10.85 7.69
CA LYS A 25 5.35 11.89 7.53
C LYS A 25 5.82 13.04 6.65
N ILE A 26 7.08 13.46 6.79
CA ILE A 26 7.68 14.51 5.96
C ILE A 26 7.89 14.02 4.53
N SER A 27 8.41 12.81 4.31
CA SER A 27 8.64 12.22 2.99
C SER A 27 7.34 11.99 2.22
N ILE A 28 6.25 11.57 2.87
CA ILE A 28 4.95 11.41 2.19
C ILE A 28 4.41 12.78 1.74
N LEU A 29 4.57 13.81 2.57
CA LEU A 29 4.13 15.16 2.24
C LEU A 29 5.01 15.80 1.14
N ASP A 30 6.33 15.66 1.27
CA ASP A 30 7.31 16.15 0.29
C ASP A 30 7.22 15.39 -1.03
N ASP A 31 7.02 14.06 -1.05
CA ASP A 31 6.85 13.31 -2.29
C ASP A 31 5.56 13.70 -3.01
N THR A 32 4.46 13.89 -2.28
CA THR A 32 3.18 14.33 -2.87
C THR A 32 3.33 15.73 -3.48
N ILE A 33 4.04 16.63 -2.78
CA ILE A 33 4.32 17.98 -3.26
C ILE A 33 5.32 17.94 -4.43
N ASN A 34 6.41 17.19 -4.36
CA ASN A 34 7.44 17.10 -5.40
C ASN A 34 6.92 16.39 -6.65
N ILE A 35 6.08 15.36 -6.54
CA ILE A 35 5.40 14.74 -7.69
C ILE A 35 4.45 15.76 -8.34
N SER A 36 3.69 16.52 -7.55
CA SER A 36 2.81 17.56 -8.08
C SER A 36 3.58 18.72 -8.75
N MET A 37 4.79 19.05 -8.27
CA MET A 37 5.65 20.08 -8.86
C MET A 37 6.43 19.57 -10.09
N ALA A 38 6.93 18.34 -10.07
CA ALA A 38 7.66 17.73 -11.18
C ALA A 38 6.75 17.52 -12.40
N MET A 39 5.49 17.08 -12.19
CA MET A 39 4.51 16.94 -13.27
C MET A 39 3.99 18.28 -13.80
N ARG A 40 4.03 19.36 -13.00
CA ARG A 40 3.72 20.73 -13.46
C ARG A 40 4.83 21.37 -14.30
N ASN A 41 6.08 20.93 -14.13
CA ASN A 41 7.27 21.51 -14.74
C ASN A 41 7.84 20.66 -15.90
N ASP A 42 7.13 19.64 -16.39
CA ASP A 42 7.58 18.64 -17.38
C ASP A 42 7.82 19.20 -18.81
N SER A 43 7.93 20.53 -18.97
CA SER A 43 8.31 21.18 -20.23
C SER A 43 9.82 21.39 -20.39
N THR A 44 10.66 20.96 -19.43
CA THR A 44 12.12 21.22 -19.45
C THR A 44 13.05 20.00 -19.34
N SER A 45 12.54 18.75 -19.30
CA SER A 45 13.38 17.52 -19.27
C SER A 45 13.92 17.15 -20.67
N SER A 46 15.18 16.70 -20.72
CA SER A 46 15.89 16.31 -21.94
C SER A 46 15.54 14.92 -22.49
N ASN A 47 14.75 14.09 -21.80
CA ASN A 47 14.05 12.93 -22.38
C ASN A 47 12.95 12.40 -21.44
N PRO A 48 11.70 12.90 -21.51
CA PRO A 48 10.64 12.54 -20.57
C PRO A 48 10.27 11.05 -20.56
N ASN A 49 10.56 10.29 -21.63
CA ASN A 49 10.31 8.84 -21.67
C ASN A 49 11.32 8.04 -20.84
N LEU A 50 12.57 8.49 -20.77
CA LEU A 50 13.61 7.83 -19.97
C LEU A 50 13.31 8.00 -18.47
N ASP A 51 12.95 9.22 -18.06
CA ASP A 51 12.61 9.54 -16.67
C ASP A 51 11.39 8.73 -16.18
N ARG A 52 10.37 8.54 -17.03
CA ARG A 52 9.17 7.75 -16.72
C ARG A 52 9.47 6.25 -16.56
N GLN A 53 10.31 5.69 -17.42
CA GLN A 53 10.70 4.28 -17.33
C GLN A 53 11.56 4.02 -16.07
N THR A 54 12.47 4.94 -15.74
CA THR A 54 13.26 4.87 -14.51
C THR A 54 12.39 4.98 -13.25
N LEU A 55 11.35 5.82 -13.25
CA LEU A 55 10.39 5.93 -12.15
C LEU A 55 9.55 4.65 -11.97
N ALA A 56 9.03 4.07 -13.07
CA ALA A 56 8.28 2.81 -12.99
C ALA A 56 9.14 1.67 -12.44
N GLN A 57 10.43 1.64 -12.81
CA GLN A 57 11.38 0.64 -12.34
C GLN A 57 11.71 0.81 -10.84
N SER A 58 11.96 2.04 -10.38
CA SER A 58 12.29 2.29 -8.97
C SER A 58 11.16 1.91 -8.00
N LEU A 59 9.90 2.02 -8.43
CA LEU A 59 8.74 1.63 -7.64
C LEU A 59 8.62 0.11 -7.47
N ILE A 60 8.97 -0.65 -8.50
CA ILE A 60 9.05 -2.12 -8.44
C ILE A 60 10.22 -2.54 -7.53
N GLU A 61 11.26 -1.71 -7.45
CA GLU A 61 12.45 -1.94 -6.62
C GLU A 61 12.26 -1.56 -5.14
N GLU A 62 11.12 -0.99 -4.73
CA GLU A 62 10.81 -0.73 -3.32
C GLU A 62 10.90 -2.00 -2.44
N ASN A 63 11.10 -1.83 -1.13
CA ASN A 63 11.32 -2.90 -0.13
C ASN A 63 10.06 -3.76 0.16
N TRP A 64 9.42 -4.28 -0.88
CA TRP A 64 8.22 -5.13 -0.76
C TRP A 64 8.45 -6.34 0.14
N GLU A 65 9.62 -6.97 0.06
CA GLU A 65 9.97 -8.12 0.88
C GLU A 65 9.86 -7.82 2.37
N GLU A 66 10.49 -6.73 2.83
CA GLU A 66 10.43 -6.31 4.23
C GLU A 66 9.01 -5.94 4.67
N MET A 67 8.20 -5.40 3.76
CA MET A 67 6.82 -4.98 4.06
C MET A 67 5.85 -6.15 4.13
N PHE A 68 5.95 -7.13 3.24
CA PHE A 68 5.05 -8.29 3.22
C PHE A 68 5.38 -9.31 4.32
N VAL A 69 6.63 -9.36 4.78
CA VAL A 69 7.03 -10.14 5.95
C VAL A 69 6.47 -9.57 7.28
N ALA A 70 6.11 -8.28 7.30
CA ALA A 70 5.74 -7.59 8.53
C ALA A 70 4.52 -8.21 9.23
N GLU A 71 3.43 -8.47 8.51
CA GLU A 71 2.19 -9.00 9.12
C GLU A 71 2.41 -10.37 9.79
N PRO A 72 3.01 -11.39 9.13
CA PRO A 72 3.39 -12.65 9.80
C PRO A 72 4.32 -12.45 11.00
N THR A 73 5.27 -11.52 10.91
CA THR A 73 6.21 -11.24 12.01
C THR A 73 5.50 -10.67 13.23
N ILE A 74 4.51 -9.79 13.04
CA ILE A 74 3.68 -9.25 14.14
C ILE A 74 2.86 -10.38 14.77
N VAL A 75 2.30 -11.30 13.98
CA VAL A 75 1.58 -12.48 14.50
C VAL A 75 2.50 -13.39 15.33
N ASN A 76 3.73 -13.60 14.87
CA ASN A 76 4.74 -14.33 15.63
C ASN A 76 5.07 -13.61 16.96
N CYS A 77 5.23 -12.28 16.93
CA CYS A 77 5.49 -11.48 18.12
C CYS A 77 4.34 -11.56 19.13
N ILE A 78 3.08 -11.38 18.71
CA ILE A 78 1.93 -11.44 19.64
C ILE A 78 1.75 -12.85 20.20
N SER A 79 2.03 -13.89 19.41
CA SER A 79 1.98 -15.28 19.86
C SER A 79 3.02 -15.54 20.96
N ASN A 80 4.26 -15.06 20.79
CA ASN A 80 5.29 -15.14 21.83
C ASN A 80 4.88 -14.35 23.10
N LEU A 81 4.26 -13.18 22.97
CA LEU A 81 3.74 -12.42 24.11
C LEU A 81 2.60 -13.14 24.84
N MET A 82 1.71 -13.81 24.11
CA MET A 82 0.64 -14.63 24.69
C MET A 82 1.20 -15.81 25.48
N ILE A 83 2.24 -16.47 24.97
CA ILE A 83 2.97 -17.53 25.70
C ILE A 83 3.57 -16.96 26.99
N SER A 84 4.26 -15.82 26.91
CA SER A 84 4.80 -15.13 28.10
C SER A 84 3.71 -14.75 29.12
N ALA A 85 2.55 -14.29 28.66
CA ALA A 85 1.42 -13.91 29.50
C ALA A 85 0.71 -15.11 30.16
N ALA A 86 0.87 -16.33 29.61
CA ALA A 86 0.36 -17.56 30.21
C ALA A 86 1.06 -17.88 31.53
N LYS A 87 2.39 -17.65 31.59
CA LYS A 87 3.23 -18.02 32.74
C LYS A 87 2.90 -17.28 34.04
N LYS A 88 2.79 -15.95 33.96
CA LYS A 88 2.53 -15.13 35.14
C LYS A 88 1.89 -13.81 34.73
N ASP A 89 0.79 -13.48 35.40
CA ASP A 89 0.17 -12.17 35.26
C ASP A 89 0.73 -11.17 36.29
N PHE A 90 0.75 -9.89 35.91
CA PHE A 90 1.30 -8.82 36.72
C PHE A 90 0.72 -7.46 36.32
N ARG A 91 0.81 -6.48 37.22
CA ARG A 91 0.36 -5.11 36.96
C ARG A 91 1.43 -4.32 36.21
N LEU A 92 1.01 -3.52 35.23
CA LEU A 92 1.80 -2.50 34.54
C LEU A 92 1.72 -1.19 35.35
N LYS A 93 2.71 -0.93 36.20
CA LYS A 93 2.80 0.28 37.03
C LYS A 93 3.71 1.33 36.37
N SER A 94 3.18 2.53 36.18
CA SER A 94 4.02 3.68 35.83
C SER A 94 4.88 4.12 37.03
N SER A 95 6.03 4.73 36.74
CA SER A 95 6.93 5.32 37.73
C SER A 95 6.41 6.67 38.25
N SER A 96 5.52 7.32 37.50
CA SER A 96 4.83 8.55 37.90
C SER A 96 3.52 8.24 38.63
N LEU A 97 3.34 8.80 39.83
CA LEU A 97 2.12 8.69 40.63
C LEU A 97 0.87 9.25 39.93
N ASN A 98 1.05 10.18 38.97
CA ASN A 98 -0.02 10.85 38.23
C ASN A 98 -0.09 10.42 36.75
N TYR A 99 0.49 9.28 36.39
CA TYR A 99 0.41 8.79 35.01
C TYR A 99 -1.03 8.45 34.64
N VAL A 100 -1.51 9.00 33.51
CA VAL A 100 -2.83 8.74 32.98
C VAL A 100 -2.68 7.84 31.76
N TYR A 101 -3.17 6.61 31.88
CA TYR A 101 -3.21 5.67 30.75
C TYR A 101 -4.19 6.19 29.69
N GLN A 102 -3.70 6.42 28.47
CA GLN A 102 -4.47 6.93 27.35
C GLN A 102 -4.98 5.82 26.42
N TYR A 103 -4.16 4.80 26.16
CA TYR A 103 -4.46 3.72 25.22
C TYR A 103 -4.61 2.36 25.91
N ILE A 104 -3.84 2.07 26.97
CA ILE A 104 -3.95 0.86 27.78
C ILE A 104 -5.23 0.91 28.62
N ARG A 105 -6.12 -0.06 28.43
CA ARG A 105 -7.40 -0.16 29.17
C ARG A 105 -7.29 -0.98 30.45
N TYR A 106 -6.34 -1.91 30.51
CA TYR A 106 -6.22 -2.88 31.60
C TYR A 106 -4.83 -2.89 32.25
N PRO A 107 -4.37 -1.76 32.81
CA PRO A 107 -3.01 -1.66 33.36
C PRO A 107 -2.78 -2.61 34.56
N ASP A 108 -3.83 -3.06 35.23
CA ASP A 108 -3.74 -4.02 36.34
C ASP A 108 -3.41 -5.46 35.91
N SER A 109 -3.29 -5.73 34.61
CA SER A 109 -2.97 -7.06 34.12
C SER A 109 -2.25 -7.01 32.78
N PHE A 110 -1.02 -7.48 32.77
CA PHE A 110 -0.24 -7.70 31.57
C PHE A 110 -0.97 -8.64 30.62
N ARG A 111 -1.54 -9.74 31.15
CA ARG A 111 -2.31 -10.67 30.33
C ARG A 111 -3.47 -9.96 29.63
N HIS A 112 -4.28 -9.19 30.35
CA HIS A 112 -5.39 -8.44 29.74
C HIS A 112 -4.89 -7.35 28.77
N THR A 113 -3.75 -6.72 29.03
CA THR A 113 -3.14 -5.74 28.11
C THR A 113 -2.68 -6.42 26.82
N ILE A 114 -2.05 -7.60 26.88
CA ILE A 114 -1.68 -8.38 25.69
C ILE A 114 -2.94 -8.86 24.95
N THR A 115 -3.99 -9.28 25.66
CA THR A 115 -5.28 -9.61 25.03
C THR A 115 -5.91 -8.39 24.34
N GLN A 116 -5.79 -7.18 24.92
CA GLN A 116 -6.22 -5.94 24.28
C GLN A 116 -5.44 -5.70 22.98
N ILE A 117 -4.09 -5.74 23.02
CA ILE A 117 -3.25 -5.56 21.84
C ILE A 117 -3.64 -6.55 20.74
N TYR A 118 -3.78 -7.84 21.09
CA TYR A 118 -4.22 -8.87 20.15
C TYR A 118 -5.60 -8.59 19.54
N SER A 119 -6.57 -8.14 20.35
CA SER A 119 -7.91 -7.81 19.86
C SER A 119 -7.88 -6.63 18.89
N GLU A 120 -7.12 -5.59 19.19
CA GLU A 120 -6.96 -4.42 18.32
C GLU A 120 -6.24 -4.85 17.02
N MET A 121 -5.14 -5.60 17.12
CA MET A 121 -4.43 -6.18 15.98
C MET A 121 -5.35 -6.99 15.07
N TYR A 122 -6.16 -7.89 15.64
CA TYR A 122 -7.10 -8.71 14.88
C TYR A 122 -8.08 -7.85 14.07
N SER A 123 -8.64 -6.82 14.70
CA SER A 123 -9.54 -5.87 14.03
C SER A 123 -8.84 -5.08 12.92
N VAL A 124 -7.58 -4.67 13.15
CA VAL A 124 -6.79 -3.97 12.14
C VAL A 124 -6.50 -4.88 10.95
N PHE A 125 -6.04 -6.11 11.16
CA PHE A 125 -5.66 -7.03 10.09
C PHE A 125 -6.88 -7.49 9.27
N LEU A 126 -8.01 -7.77 9.92
CA LEU A 126 -9.25 -8.07 9.21
C LEU A 126 -9.71 -6.89 8.33
N GLY A 127 -9.60 -5.67 8.87
CA GLY A 127 -9.88 -4.45 8.10
C GLY A 127 -8.91 -4.25 6.93
N ALA A 128 -7.63 -4.55 7.14
CA ALA A 128 -6.59 -4.48 6.13
C ALA A 128 -6.91 -5.44 4.96
N HIS A 129 -7.14 -6.72 5.26
CA HIS A 129 -7.50 -7.74 4.29
C HIS A 129 -8.74 -7.34 3.47
N THR A 130 -9.82 -6.92 4.15
CA THR A 130 -11.05 -6.49 3.50
C THR A 130 -10.84 -5.29 2.57
N ASN A 131 -10.02 -4.32 2.99
CA ASN A 131 -9.76 -3.12 2.19
C ASN A 131 -8.84 -3.43 1.00
N MET A 132 -7.81 -4.25 1.19
CA MET A 132 -6.95 -4.71 0.09
C MET A 132 -7.78 -5.46 -0.96
N ASP A 133 -8.72 -6.31 -0.53
CA ASP A 133 -9.65 -7.02 -1.43
C ASP A 133 -10.47 -6.06 -2.30
N ARG A 134 -11.03 -5.01 -1.69
CA ARG A 134 -11.79 -4.00 -2.42
C ARG A 134 -10.92 -3.23 -3.40
N ILE A 135 -9.71 -2.88 -3.01
CA ILE A 135 -8.75 -2.17 -3.86
C ILE A 135 -8.38 -3.04 -5.07
N GLN A 136 -7.93 -4.28 -4.86
CA GLN A 136 -7.54 -5.16 -5.97
C GLN A 136 -8.67 -5.39 -6.98
N LEU A 137 -9.90 -5.58 -6.51
CA LEU A 137 -11.06 -5.81 -7.38
C LEU A 137 -11.43 -4.56 -8.18
N SER A 138 -11.23 -3.38 -7.60
CA SER A 138 -11.53 -2.11 -8.28
C SER A 138 -10.47 -1.79 -9.34
N MET A 139 -9.20 -2.03 -9.04
CA MET A 139 -8.09 -1.79 -9.98
C MET A 139 -8.17 -2.64 -11.25
N LYS A 140 -8.70 -3.86 -11.15
CA LYS A 140 -8.96 -4.72 -12.34
C LYS A 140 -9.89 -4.09 -13.38
N GLN A 141 -10.69 -3.08 -13.00
CA GLN A 141 -11.65 -2.44 -13.90
C GLN A 141 -11.03 -1.33 -14.75
N ILE A 142 -9.92 -0.71 -14.29
CA ILE A 142 -9.28 0.43 -14.96
C ILE A 142 -8.92 0.13 -16.42
N PRO A 143 -8.28 -1.00 -16.78
CA PRO A 143 -7.97 -1.32 -18.17
C PRO A 143 -9.21 -1.33 -19.08
N GLN A 144 -10.37 -1.78 -18.55
CA GLN A 144 -11.60 -1.83 -19.33
C GLN A 144 -12.19 -0.44 -19.59
N TYR A 145 -12.07 0.50 -18.64
CA TYR A 145 -12.47 1.89 -18.86
C TYR A 145 -11.66 2.52 -19.99
N PHE A 146 -10.35 2.28 -20.05
CA PHE A 146 -9.51 2.76 -21.14
C PHE A 146 -9.80 2.11 -22.48
N LYS A 147 -9.95 0.78 -22.53
CA LYS A 147 -10.34 0.09 -23.77
C LYS A 147 -11.67 0.63 -24.32
N THR A 148 -12.58 1.04 -23.44
CA THR A 148 -13.84 1.67 -23.83
C THR A 148 -13.62 3.09 -24.36
N MET A 149 -12.82 3.92 -23.68
CA MET A 149 -12.46 5.27 -24.15
C MET A 149 -11.80 5.25 -25.52
N LEU A 150 -10.81 4.38 -25.72
CA LEU A 150 -10.09 4.27 -26.99
C LEU A 150 -11.02 3.89 -28.14
N LYS A 151 -11.95 2.95 -27.92
CA LYS A 151 -12.97 2.59 -28.91
C LYS A 151 -13.91 3.76 -29.23
N LEU A 152 -14.29 4.56 -28.22
CA LEU A 152 -15.10 5.75 -28.43
C LEU A 152 -14.36 6.80 -29.27
N LEU A 153 -13.10 7.09 -28.93
CA LEU A 153 -12.29 8.05 -29.68
C LEU A 153 -12.07 7.61 -31.13
N LYS A 154 -11.89 6.30 -31.37
CA LYS A 154 -11.71 5.73 -32.70
C LYS A 154 -12.92 5.92 -33.62
N SER A 155 -14.13 5.59 -33.16
CA SER A 155 -15.26 5.43 -34.10
C SER A 155 -16.60 6.00 -33.65
N ALA A 156 -16.70 6.58 -32.45
CA ALA A 156 -17.97 7.14 -31.98
C ALA A 156 -18.27 8.51 -32.60
N SER A 157 -19.55 8.85 -32.60
CA SER A 157 -20.00 10.20 -32.97
C SER A 157 -19.52 11.23 -31.94
N PRO A 158 -19.32 12.51 -32.32
CA PRO A 158 -18.84 13.53 -31.40
C PRO A 158 -19.71 13.68 -30.14
N SER A 159 -21.04 13.60 -30.29
CA SER A 159 -21.97 13.62 -29.15
C SER A 159 -21.76 12.48 -28.15
N LEU A 160 -21.41 11.28 -28.64
CA LEU A 160 -21.17 10.12 -27.79
C LEU A 160 -19.80 10.22 -27.10
N ILE A 161 -18.79 10.75 -27.79
CA ILE A 161 -17.46 11.03 -27.21
C ILE A 161 -17.61 12.00 -26.02
N LEU A 162 -18.26 13.15 -26.25
CA LEU A 162 -18.47 14.18 -25.23
C LEU A 162 -19.24 13.67 -24.01
N ARG A 163 -20.09 12.66 -24.17
CA ARG A 163 -20.88 12.08 -23.08
C ARG A 163 -20.15 10.96 -22.36
N MET A 164 -19.46 10.09 -23.08
CA MET A 164 -18.99 8.82 -22.53
C MET A 164 -17.54 8.85 -22.07
N VAL A 165 -16.67 9.62 -22.72
CA VAL A 165 -15.27 9.76 -22.28
C VAL A 165 -15.16 10.35 -20.87
N PRO A 166 -15.90 11.43 -20.51
CA PRO A 166 -15.90 11.93 -19.13
C PRO A 166 -16.32 10.88 -18.12
N ILE A 167 -17.34 10.09 -18.42
CA ILE A 167 -17.85 9.06 -17.51
C ILE A 167 -16.78 7.98 -17.24
N SER A 168 -16.01 7.58 -18.26
CA SER A 168 -14.89 6.65 -18.04
C SER A 168 -13.80 7.26 -17.17
N LEU A 169 -13.44 8.53 -17.38
CA LEU A 169 -12.47 9.24 -16.55
C LEU A 169 -12.98 9.40 -15.10
N ASP A 170 -14.25 9.79 -14.92
CA ASP A 170 -14.92 9.89 -13.62
C ASP A 170 -14.89 8.54 -12.88
N ASN A 171 -15.12 7.43 -13.59
CA ASN A 171 -15.07 6.09 -13.00
C ASN A 171 -13.67 5.69 -12.53
N ILE A 172 -12.63 5.99 -13.32
CA ILE A 172 -11.23 5.73 -12.95
C ILE A 172 -10.85 6.58 -11.73
N GLU A 173 -11.16 7.87 -11.77
CA GLU A 173 -10.91 8.80 -10.67
C GLU A 173 -11.64 8.38 -9.40
N LYS A 174 -12.90 7.97 -9.50
CA LYS A 174 -13.67 7.46 -8.37
C LYS A 174 -13.02 6.22 -7.75
N VAL A 175 -12.61 5.25 -8.58
CA VAL A 175 -11.94 4.03 -8.12
C VAL A 175 -10.63 4.35 -7.37
N ALA A 176 -9.85 5.31 -7.88
CA ALA A 176 -8.62 5.75 -7.23
C ALA A 176 -8.88 6.52 -5.92
N ASN A 177 -9.86 7.42 -5.90
CA ASN A 177 -10.29 8.14 -4.69
C ASN A 177 -10.81 7.19 -3.60
N ASP A 178 -11.64 6.21 -3.97
CA ASP A 178 -12.15 5.21 -3.03
C ASP A 178 -10.99 4.41 -2.41
N SER A 179 -9.98 4.08 -3.22
CA SER A 179 -8.79 3.35 -2.78
C SER A 179 -7.90 4.18 -1.84
N ALA A 180 -7.72 5.48 -2.14
CA ALA A 180 -7.03 6.42 -1.25
C ALA A 180 -7.78 6.58 0.09
N ALA A 181 -9.11 6.66 0.07
CA ALA A 181 -9.93 6.76 1.28
C ALA A 181 -9.81 5.51 2.17
N LEU A 182 -9.92 4.31 1.58
CA LEU A 182 -9.73 3.03 2.29
C LEU A 182 -8.34 2.94 2.93
N THR A 183 -7.33 3.40 2.22
CA THR A 183 -5.94 3.44 2.69
C THR A 183 -5.75 4.38 3.87
N ASN A 184 -6.31 5.60 3.81
CA ASN A 184 -6.23 6.57 4.89
C ASN A 184 -6.93 6.08 6.18
N ILE A 185 -8.02 5.33 6.05
CA ILE A 185 -8.66 4.66 7.20
C ILE A 185 -7.69 3.67 7.85
N MET A 186 -6.97 2.88 7.05
CA MET A 186 -6.03 1.89 7.57
C MET A 186 -4.80 2.52 8.22
N ILE A 187 -4.22 3.56 7.63
CA ILE A 187 -3.08 4.29 8.22
C ILE A 187 -3.42 4.74 9.65
N LYS A 188 -4.60 5.36 9.85
CA LYS A 188 -5.07 5.80 11.18
C LYS A 188 -5.25 4.64 12.16
N LYS A 189 -5.77 3.49 11.69
CA LYS A 189 -5.92 2.30 12.52
C LYS A 189 -4.57 1.76 13.00
N TYR A 190 -3.58 1.71 12.11
CA TYR A 190 -2.21 1.34 12.48
C TYR A 190 -1.56 2.37 13.40
N GLU A 191 -1.82 3.68 13.23
CA GLU A 191 -1.34 4.72 14.15
C GLU A 191 -1.84 4.49 15.57
N ASN A 192 -3.13 4.18 15.74
CA ASN A 192 -3.71 3.86 17.05
C ASN A 192 -3.08 2.61 17.67
N LEU A 193 -2.81 1.57 16.87
CA LEU A 193 -2.13 0.37 17.34
C LEU A 193 -0.68 0.69 17.78
N THR A 194 0.06 1.48 17.00
CA THR A 194 1.40 1.95 17.36
C THR A 194 1.40 2.71 18.69
N LEU A 195 0.42 3.60 18.91
CA LEU A 195 0.30 4.36 20.16
C LEU A 195 0.04 3.43 21.36
N LEU A 196 -0.82 2.42 21.21
CA LEU A 196 -1.04 1.40 22.24
C LEU A 196 0.24 0.60 22.55
N LEU A 197 0.98 0.19 21.52
CA LEU A 197 2.24 -0.54 21.70
C LEU A 197 3.30 0.32 22.40
N GLN A 198 3.44 1.57 22.00
CA GLN A 198 4.39 2.52 22.58
C GLN A 198 4.10 2.80 24.05
N GLU A 199 2.84 3.07 24.41
CA GLU A 199 2.44 3.26 25.80
C GLU A 199 2.72 1.99 26.62
N THR A 200 2.45 0.81 26.05
CA THR A 200 2.73 -0.48 26.70
C THR A 200 4.23 -0.66 26.97
N ILE A 201 5.09 -0.30 26.02
CA ILE A 201 6.55 -0.33 26.18
C ILE A 201 6.99 0.63 27.29
N GLU A 202 6.49 1.86 27.30
CA GLU A 202 6.83 2.89 28.28
C GLU A 202 6.49 2.44 29.72
N VAL A 203 5.25 2.01 29.92
CA VAL A 203 4.77 1.58 31.24
C VAL A 203 5.50 0.32 31.68
N MET A 204 5.73 -0.64 30.79
CA MET A 204 6.42 -1.89 31.15
C MET A 204 7.86 -1.64 31.57
N ARG A 205 8.57 -0.70 30.94
CA ARG A 205 9.91 -0.29 31.37
C ARG A 205 9.91 0.33 32.76
N SER A 206 8.89 1.11 33.10
CA SER A 206 8.74 1.70 34.43
C SER A 206 8.33 0.67 35.50
N SER A 207 7.59 -0.36 35.11
CA SER A 207 7.04 -1.39 36.00
C SER A 207 8.10 -2.35 36.53
N TYR A 208 9.17 -2.55 35.75
CA TYR A 208 10.13 -3.61 35.98
C TYR A 208 11.49 -3.07 36.44
N GLY A 209 11.88 -3.47 37.65
CA GLY A 209 13.31 -3.64 37.93
C GLY A 209 13.87 -4.64 36.93
N VAL A 210 14.93 -4.26 36.21
CA VAL A 210 15.49 -4.97 35.05
C VAL A 210 15.67 -6.48 35.31
N ASN A 211 14.71 -7.30 34.88
CA ASN A 211 14.82 -8.76 34.87
C ASN A 211 14.72 -9.28 33.42
N SER A 212 15.29 -10.46 33.16
CA SER A 212 15.48 -10.97 31.79
C SER A 212 14.16 -11.17 31.02
N THR A 213 13.13 -11.73 31.65
CA THR A 213 11.82 -11.96 31.01
C THR A 213 11.14 -10.66 30.57
N SER A 214 11.26 -9.62 31.39
CA SER A 214 10.65 -8.31 31.08
C SER A 214 11.37 -7.62 29.93
N LEU A 215 12.70 -7.72 29.89
CA LEU A 215 13.49 -7.25 28.76
C LEU A 215 13.11 -7.97 27.47
N THR A 216 12.91 -9.30 27.51
CA THR A 216 12.45 -10.07 26.36
C THR A 216 11.09 -9.60 25.85
N ASN A 217 10.10 -9.41 26.73
CA ASN A 217 8.78 -8.94 26.33
C ASN A 217 8.81 -7.51 25.77
N ILE A 218 9.61 -6.62 26.36
CA ILE A 218 9.84 -5.26 25.84
C ILE A 218 10.44 -5.33 24.44
N ASN A 219 11.46 -6.17 24.21
CA ASN A 219 12.08 -6.30 22.89
C ASN A 219 11.10 -6.84 21.84
N ILE A 220 10.24 -7.79 22.23
CA ILE A 220 9.19 -8.30 21.33
C ILE A 220 8.20 -7.18 20.96
N LEU A 221 7.77 -6.35 21.92
CA LEU A 221 6.90 -5.21 21.66
C LEU A 221 7.56 -4.14 20.78
N VAL A 222 8.86 -3.86 21.00
CA VAL A 222 9.64 -2.95 20.15
C VAL A 222 9.69 -3.48 18.72
N ASN A 223 10.03 -4.76 18.54
CA ASN A 223 10.05 -5.39 17.22
C ASN A 223 8.68 -5.33 16.55
N MET A 224 7.61 -5.66 17.27
CA MET A 224 6.24 -5.54 16.77
C MET A 224 5.90 -4.11 16.32
N THR A 225 6.35 -3.10 17.06
CA THR A 225 6.14 -1.68 16.71
C THR A 225 6.86 -1.30 15.40
N ILE A 226 8.07 -1.83 15.19
CA ILE A 226 8.83 -1.65 13.95
C ILE A 226 8.08 -2.28 12.77
N GLU A 227 7.62 -3.52 12.92
CA GLU A 227 6.88 -4.21 11.86
C GLU A 227 5.52 -3.54 11.57
N VAL A 228 4.81 -3.06 12.59
CA VAL A 228 3.59 -2.25 12.40
C VAL A 228 3.90 -0.98 11.59
N SER A 229 5.05 -0.36 11.83
CA SER A 229 5.48 0.81 11.05
C SER A 229 5.74 0.46 9.58
N LYS A 230 6.30 -0.73 9.27
CA LYS A 230 6.44 -1.20 7.88
C LYS A 230 5.09 -1.39 7.20
N LEU A 231 4.07 -1.89 7.92
CA LEU A 231 2.70 -1.95 7.36
C LEU A 231 2.13 -0.55 7.09
N GLN A 232 2.39 0.44 7.97
CA GLN A 232 2.01 1.84 7.69
C GLN A 232 2.70 2.36 6.42
N GLN A 233 3.97 2.00 6.19
CA GLN A 233 4.69 2.35 4.97
C GLN A 233 4.05 1.73 3.73
N LEU A 234 3.69 0.45 3.80
CA LEU A 234 2.99 -0.26 2.71
C LEU A 234 1.66 0.43 2.36
N TRP A 235 0.84 0.76 3.36
CA TRP A 235 -0.39 1.51 3.12
C TRP A 235 -0.10 2.90 2.55
N SER A 236 0.94 3.58 3.02
CA SER A 236 1.33 4.87 2.46
C SER A 236 1.76 4.77 0.99
N GLN A 237 2.46 3.69 0.60
CA GLN A 237 2.77 3.38 -0.80
C GLN A 237 1.50 3.23 -1.65
N ILE A 238 0.51 2.46 -1.17
CA ILE A 238 -0.77 2.26 -1.85
C ILE A 238 -1.52 3.59 -2.02
N ALA A 239 -1.50 4.47 -1.03
CA ALA A 239 -2.07 5.82 -1.16
C ALA A 239 -1.35 6.63 -2.24
N ARG A 240 -0.01 6.60 -2.28
CA ARG A 240 0.79 7.31 -3.29
C ARG A 240 0.43 6.85 -4.70
N TYR A 241 0.34 5.54 -4.94
CA TYR A 241 -0.06 4.99 -6.24
C TYR A 241 -1.49 5.43 -6.63
N SER A 242 -2.44 5.41 -5.67
CA SER A 242 -3.81 5.89 -5.90
C SER A 242 -3.85 7.37 -6.29
N ASN A 243 -3.09 8.21 -5.59
CA ASN A 243 -3.01 9.65 -5.88
C ASN A 243 -2.39 9.93 -7.26
N ARG A 244 -1.40 9.14 -7.68
CA ARG A 244 -0.82 9.27 -9.02
C ARG A 244 -1.85 9.00 -10.11
N ILE A 245 -2.73 8.02 -9.93
CA ILE A 245 -3.84 7.79 -10.86
C ILE A 245 -4.76 9.02 -10.94
N ILE A 246 -5.13 9.59 -9.78
CA ILE A 246 -6.00 10.79 -9.72
C ILE A 246 -5.36 11.94 -10.51
N ILE A 247 -4.11 12.27 -10.20
CA ILE A 247 -3.37 13.37 -10.87
C ILE A 247 -3.29 13.12 -12.37
N ARG A 248 -3.01 11.89 -12.81
CA ARG A 248 -2.92 11.56 -14.24
C ARG A 248 -4.27 11.64 -14.95
N VAL A 249 -5.37 11.30 -14.28
CA VAL A 249 -6.72 11.51 -14.82
C VAL A 249 -7.00 13.01 -14.98
N GLU A 250 -6.65 13.83 -14.00
CA GLU A 250 -6.76 15.29 -14.11
C GLU A 250 -5.92 15.81 -15.28
N THR A 251 -4.69 15.33 -15.47
CA THR A 251 -3.84 15.68 -16.61
C THR A 251 -4.51 15.36 -17.95
N ILE A 252 -5.16 14.19 -18.09
CA ILE A 252 -5.91 13.85 -19.32
C ILE A 252 -7.04 14.86 -19.55
N ARG A 253 -7.79 15.23 -18.50
CA ARG A 253 -8.87 16.22 -18.60
C ARG A 253 -8.32 17.56 -19.09
N GLU A 254 -7.27 18.04 -18.44
CA GLU A 254 -6.73 19.38 -18.63
C GLU A 254 -6.02 19.55 -19.98
N THR A 255 -5.25 18.56 -20.39
CA THR A 255 -4.34 18.69 -21.54
C THR A 255 -4.89 18.13 -22.84
N ALA A 256 -5.73 17.09 -22.78
CA ALA A 256 -6.19 16.40 -23.97
C ALA A 256 -7.70 16.55 -24.16
N PHE A 257 -8.50 16.42 -23.09
CA PHE A 257 -9.94 16.38 -23.23
C PHE A 257 -10.57 17.77 -23.46
N TYR A 258 -10.08 18.84 -22.82
CA TYR A 258 -10.56 20.19 -23.12
C TYR A 258 -10.31 20.59 -24.57
N GLU A 259 -9.12 20.30 -25.09
CA GLU A 259 -8.81 20.56 -26.50
C GLU A 259 -9.71 19.73 -27.44
N LEU A 260 -9.95 18.46 -27.11
CA LEU A 260 -10.88 17.61 -27.87
C LEU A 260 -12.29 18.20 -27.88
N ILE A 261 -12.78 18.69 -26.74
CA ILE A 261 -14.09 19.34 -26.66
C ILE A 261 -14.15 20.54 -27.60
N ASP A 262 -13.13 21.39 -27.60
CA ASP A 262 -13.13 22.60 -28.43
C ASP A 262 -12.99 22.26 -29.92
N THR A 263 -12.17 21.27 -30.28
CA THR A 263 -12.12 20.75 -31.66
C THR A 263 -13.49 20.21 -32.09
N ILE A 264 -14.15 19.41 -31.25
CA ILE A 264 -15.50 18.89 -31.53
C ILE A 264 -16.50 20.04 -31.75
N LYS A 265 -16.50 21.07 -30.91
CA LYS A 265 -17.39 22.24 -31.07
C LYS A 265 -17.13 22.93 -32.41
N ASN A 266 -15.87 23.12 -32.77
CA ASN A 266 -15.49 23.78 -34.01
C ASN A 266 -15.96 23.00 -35.24
N VAL A 267 -15.68 21.69 -35.32
CA VAL A 267 -16.12 20.87 -36.47
C VAL A 267 -17.64 20.73 -36.52
N THR A 268 -18.30 20.64 -35.37
CA THR A 268 -19.77 20.57 -35.31
C THR A 268 -20.42 21.88 -35.78
N SER A 269 -19.80 23.04 -35.48
CA SER A 269 -20.33 24.36 -35.89
C SER A 269 -20.38 24.55 -37.41
N ILE A 270 -19.57 23.81 -38.16
CA ILE A 270 -19.55 23.80 -39.63
C ILE A 270 -20.26 22.57 -40.24
N ASN A 271 -21.05 21.84 -39.44
CA ASN A 271 -21.72 20.58 -39.82
C ASN A 271 -20.74 19.50 -40.34
N SER A 272 -19.51 19.48 -39.81
CA SER A 272 -18.50 18.45 -40.10
C SER A 272 -18.38 17.46 -38.94
N GLU A 273 -17.74 16.33 -39.21
CA GLU A 273 -17.32 15.34 -38.20
C GLU A 273 -15.82 15.45 -37.91
N LEU A 274 -15.39 14.84 -36.80
CA LEU A 274 -13.97 14.60 -36.52
C LEU A 274 -13.40 13.68 -37.59
N ASP A 275 -12.37 14.14 -38.29
CA ASP A 275 -11.67 13.32 -39.25
C ASP A 275 -10.71 12.32 -38.56
N ALA A 276 -10.09 11.48 -39.37
CA ALA A 276 -9.16 10.45 -38.91
C ALA A 276 -7.93 11.05 -38.21
N ALA A 277 -7.38 12.15 -38.75
CA ALA A 277 -6.18 12.78 -38.22
C ALA A 277 -6.42 13.41 -36.85
N ASP A 278 -7.57 14.06 -36.66
CA ASP A 278 -7.99 14.59 -35.36
C ASP A 278 -8.10 13.45 -34.32
N ARG A 279 -8.74 12.33 -34.70
CA ARG A 279 -8.91 11.17 -33.81
C ARG A 279 -7.58 10.54 -33.42
N GLU A 280 -6.69 10.35 -34.39
CA GLU A 280 -5.35 9.84 -34.16
C GLU A 280 -4.57 10.76 -33.22
N PHE A 281 -4.61 12.06 -33.47
CA PHE A 281 -3.95 13.07 -32.64
C PHE A 281 -4.37 12.96 -31.16
N PHE A 282 -5.68 12.91 -30.88
CA PHE A 282 -6.16 12.83 -29.49
C PHE A 282 -5.87 11.49 -28.83
N VAL A 283 -5.90 10.38 -29.59
CA VAL A 283 -5.48 9.06 -29.07
C VAL A 283 -4.00 9.08 -28.69
N LEU A 284 -3.13 9.60 -29.57
CA LEU A 284 -1.70 9.72 -29.30
C LEU A 284 -1.42 10.64 -28.11
N LYS A 285 -2.18 11.74 -27.99
CA LYS A 285 -2.03 12.70 -26.90
C LYS A 285 -2.40 12.12 -25.54
N MET A 286 -3.40 11.24 -25.47
CA MET A 286 -3.81 10.58 -24.22
C MET A 286 -3.00 9.32 -23.90
N ARG A 287 -2.41 8.68 -24.91
CA ARG A 287 -1.78 7.36 -24.83
C ARG A 287 -0.81 7.22 -23.65
N ASP A 288 0.18 8.10 -23.57
CA ASP A 288 1.27 7.93 -22.61
C ASP A 288 0.74 7.99 -21.18
N THR A 289 -0.13 8.95 -20.89
CA THR A 289 -0.77 9.09 -19.57
C THR A 289 -1.70 7.92 -19.25
N MET A 290 -2.43 7.39 -20.24
CA MET A 290 -3.27 6.20 -20.06
C MET A 290 -2.44 4.96 -19.72
N ILE A 291 -1.31 4.76 -20.39
CA ILE A 291 -0.40 3.66 -20.09
C ILE A 291 0.12 3.79 -18.65
N GLU A 292 0.54 5.00 -18.25
CA GLU A 292 1.03 5.22 -16.89
C GLU A 292 -0.05 4.96 -15.82
N ILE A 293 -1.31 5.33 -16.08
CA ILE A 293 -2.42 5.01 -15.16
C ILE A 293 -2.62 3.49 -15.09
N GLU A 294 -2.58 2.78 -16.22
CA GLU A 294 -2.75 1.32 -16.22
C GLU A 294 -1.60 0.61 -15.50
N GLN A 295 -0.37 1.11 -15.64
CA GLN A 295 0.80 0.63 -14.88
C GLN A 295 0.62 0.88 -13.37
N ASP A 296 0.19 2.08 -12.97
CA ASP A 296 -0.07 2.41 -11.56
C ASP A 296 -1.22 1.58 -10.97
N ALA A 297 -2.27 1.34 -11.76
CA ALA A 297 -3.38 0.47 -11.39
C ALA A 297 -2.94 -0.98 -11.22
N TYR A 298 -2.07 -1.48 -12.11
CA TYR A 298 -1.55 -2.84 -12.00
C TYR A 298 -0.61 -2.99 -10.80
N LEU A 299 0.22 -1.98 -10.51
CA LEU A 299 1.07 -1.96 -9.33
C LEU A 299 0.22 -2.04 -8.06
N LEU A 300 -0.83 -1.21 -7.97
CA LEU A 300 -1.78 -1.25 -6.85
C LEU A 300 -2.45 -2.62 -6.74
N TYR A 301 -2.88 -3.19 -7.87
CA TYR A 301 -3.47 -4.53 -7.93
C TYR A 301 -2.52 -5.62 -7.40
N ILE A 302 -1.30 -5.68 -7.91
CA ILE A 302 -0.37 -6.76 -7.55
C ILE A 302 0.14 -6.61 -6.11
N THR A 303 0.34 -5.39 -5.62
CA THR A 303 0.68 -5.13 -4.20
C THR A 303 -0.43 -5.60 -3.27
N THR A 304 -1.68 -5.22 -3.55
CA THR A 304 -2.84 -5.58 -2.72
C THR A 304 -3.17 -7.08 -2.80
N GLN A 305 -3.01 -7.69 -3.97
CA GLN A 305 -3.12 -9.14 -4.13
C GLN A 305 -2.04 -9.88 -3.32
N THR A 306 -0.78 -9.43 -3.39
CA THR A 306 0.33 -10.05 -2.65
C THR A 306 0.08 -9.98 -1.14
N TYR A 307 -0.41 -8.84 -0.64
CA TYR A 307 -0.81 -8.73 0.78
C TYR A 307 -1.85 -9.80 1.13
N ASN A 308 -2.91 -9.93 0.34
CA ASN A 308 -4.00 -10.86 0.64
C ASN A 308 -3.54 -12.32 0.59
N ASP A 309 -2.69 -12.68 -0.36
CA ASP A 309 -2.13 -14.03 -0.46
C ASP A 309 -1.28 -14.37 0.78
N VAL A 310 -0.41 -13.43 1.19
CA VAL A 310 0.41 -13.59 2.42
C VAL A 310 -0.48 -13.69 3.66
N SER A 311 -1.47 -12.80 3.79
CA SER A 311 -2.35 -12.72 4.96
C SER A 311 -3.25 -13.96 5.07
N ALA A 312 -3.79 -14.43 3.96
CA ALA A 312 -4.61 -15.64 3.90
C ALA A 312 -3.78 -16.89 4.24
N THR A 313 -2.56 -16.99 3.71
CA THR A 313 -1.72 -18.18 3.84
C THR A 313 -1.06 -18.27 5.23
N TYR A 314 -0.48 -17.18 5.72
CA TYR A 314 0.41 -17.22 6.89
C TYR A 314 -0.15 -16.54 8.14
N VAL A 315 -1.10 -15.61 8.00
CA VAL A 315 -1.56 -14.79 9.14
C VAL A 315 -2.87 -15.32 9.71
N THR A 316 -3.88 -15.53 8.88
CA THR A 316 -5.26 -15.78 9.33
C THR A 316 -5.37 -16.95 10.31
N SER A 317 -4.80 -18.10 9.97
CA SER A 317 -4.86 -19.31 10.80
C SER A 317 -4.02 -19.19 12.07
N GLN A 318 -2.82 -18.59 11.98
CA GLN A 318 -1.94 -18.39 13.13
C GLN A 318 -2.57 -17.42 14.13
N LEU A 319 -3.10 -16.31 13.64
CA LEU A 319 -3.75 -15.29 14.45
C LEU A 319 -4.94 -15.89 15.20
N GLN A 320 -5.82 -16.64 14.54
CA GLN A 320 -6.95 -17.34 15.18
C GLN A 320 -6.51 -18.28 16.31
N ASN A 321 -5.35 -18.93 16.17
CA ASN A 321 -4.83 -19.88 17.14
C ASN A 321 -4.00 -19.23 18.25
N ALA A 322 -3.51 -17.99 18.08
CA ALA A 322 -2.60 -17.34 19.03
C ALA A 322 -3.18 -17.23 20.45
N SER A 323 -4.49 -17.03 20.58
CA SER A 323 -5.17 -16.97 21.89
C SER A 323 -5.05 -18.27 22.69
N ARG A 324 -4.89 -19.43 22.02
CA ARG A 324 -4.74 -20.73 22.68
C ARG A 324 -3.43 -20.83 23.46
N PHE A 325 -2.43 -20.03 23.13
CA PHE A 325 -1.16 -20.00 23.86
C PHE A 325 -1.32 -19.53 25.31
N LEU A 326 -2.39 -18.79 25.64
CA LEU A 326 -2.72 -18.43 27.01
C LEU A 326 -3.09 -19.64 27.88
N LEU A 327 -3.40 -20.78 27.26
CA LEU A 327 -3.82 -22.00 27.96
C LEU A 327 -2.63 -22.91 28.34
N LEU A 328 -1.42 -22.63 27.86
CA LEU A 328 -0.23 -23.43 28.16
C LEU A 328 0.08 -23.40 29.66
N GLN A 329 0.30 -24.56 30.26
CA GLN A 329 0.42 -24.70 31.72
C GLN A 329 1.88 -24.90 32.17
N THR A 330 2.71 -25.52 31.32
CA THR A 330 4.08 -25.91 31.70
C THR A 330 5.15 -25.12 30.96
N ASP A 331 6.30 -24.93 31.61
CA ASP A 331 7.46 -24.26 31.00
C ASP A 331 7.96 -25.01 29.74
N THR A 332 7.87 -26.35 29.72
CA THR A 332 8.25 -27.17 28.57
C THR A 332 7.32 -26.93 27.38
N GLU A 333 6.00 -26.95 27.57
CA GLU A 333 5.03 -26.65 26.51
C GLU A 333 5.26 -25.26 25.90
N GLN A 334 5.51 -24.27 26.76
CA GLN A 334 5.80 -22.90 26.36
C GLN A 334 7.08 -22.80 25.52
N GLN A 335 8.18 -23.41 25.98
CA GLN A 335 9.44 -23.42 25.23
C GLN A 335 9.32 -24.13 23.88
N THR A 336 8.63 -25.27 23.83
CA THR A 336 8.38 -25.99 22.58
C THR A 336 7.55 -25.15 21.62
N ALA A 337 6.47 -24.50 22.09
CA ALA A 337 5.65 -23.64 21.26
C ALA A 337 6.44 -22.44 20.70
N MET A 338 7.23 -21.75 21.53
CA MET A 338 8.09 -20.64 21.06
C MET A 338 9.13 -21.10 20.04
N ALA A 339 9.76 -22.25 20.26
CA ALA A 339 10.74 -22.80 19.32
C ALA A 339 10.11 -23.13 17.97
N GLN A 340 8.92 -23.76 17.97
CA GLN A 340 8.17 -24.09 16.74
C GLN A 340 7.75 -22.83 15.99
N LEU A 341 7.20 -21.83 16.69
CA LEU A 341 6.81 -20.55 16.09
C LEU A 341 8.00 -19.87 15.38
N ASN A 342 9.13 -19.76 16.06
CA ASN A 342 10.32 -19.11 15.51
C ASN A 342 10.95 -19.91 14.37
N GLN A 343 10.94 -21.24 14.44
CA GLN A 343 11.42 -22.10 13.35
C GLN A 343 10.51 -21.99 12.12
N ASN A 344 9.19 -22.02 12.30
CA ASN A 344 8.24 -21.88 11.20
C ASN A 344 8.38 -20.51 10.53
N MET A 345 8.66 -19.45 11.29
CA MET A 345 8.86 -18.12 10.73
C MET A 345 10.01 -18.08 9.72
N LEU A 346 11.11 -18.82 9.94
CA LEU A 346 12.22 -18.87 8.97
C LEU A 346 11.78 -19.41 7.60
N PHE A 347 10.88 -20.39 7.60
CA PHE A 347 10.32 -20.95 6.37
C PHE A 347 9.37 -19.94 5.70
N VAL A 348 8.48 -19.32 6.47
CA VAL A 348 7.56 -18.28 5.99
C VAL A 348 8.31 -17.10 5.35
N LEU A 349 9.43 -16.68 5.94
CA LEU A 349 10.29 -15.63 5.36
C LEU A 349 10.72 -16.00 3.93
N ALA A 350 11.28 -17.20 3.75
CA ALA A 350 11.79 -17.64 2.46
C ALA A 350 10.68 -17.73 1.39
N GLU A 351 9.50 -18.26 1.77
CA GLU A 351 8.36 -18.34 0.85
C GLU A 351 7.82 -16.97 0.45
N ILE A 352 7.75 -16.02 1.39
CA ILE A 352 7.33 -14.64 1.08
C ILE A 352 8.36 -13.95 0.19
N SER A 353 9.66 -14.10 0.45
CA SER A 353 10.71 -13.54 -0.41
C SER A 353 10.60 -14.06 -1.83
N GLN A 354 10.38 -15.37 -2.01
CA GLN A 354 10.15 -15.96 -3.32
C GLN A 354 8.89 -15.39 -3.99
N MET A 355 7.76 -15.36 -3.27
CA MET A 355 6.50 -14.82 -3.79
C MET A 355 6.68 -13.37 -4.25
N VAL A 356 7.32 -12.52 -3.45
CA VAL A 356 7.57 -11.11 -3.80
C VAL A 356 8.45 -11.01 -5.05
N SER A 357 9.48 -11.84 -5.20
CA SER A 357 10.32 -11.88 -6.38
C SER A 357 9.52 -12.20 -7.65
N GLU A 358 8.68 -13.24 -7.59
CA GLU A 358 7.79 -13.63 -8.69
C GLU A 358 6.80 -12.52 -9.05
N ARG A 359 6.22 -11.86 -8.04
CA ARG A 359 5.26 -10.74 -8.21
C ARG A 359 5.92 -9.52 -8.85
N LYS A 360 7.16 -9.20 -8.48
CA LYS A 360 7.94 -8.12 -9.13
C LYS A 360 8.20 -8.42 -10.61
N GLN A 361 8.57 -9.66 -10.93
CA GLN A 361 8.77 -10.09 -12.32
C GLN A 361 7.46 -10.00 -13.13
N GLN A 362 6.34 -10.45 -12.55
CA GLN A 362 5.00 -10.31 -13.16
C GLN A 362 4.66 -8.84 -13.44
N CYS A 363 5.02 -7.93 -12.53
CA CYS A 363 4.83 -6.49 -12.73
C CYS A 363 5.66 -5.92 -13.89
N GLN A 364 6.92 -6.30 -13.99
CA GLN A 364 7.77 -5.87 -15.09
C GLN A 364 7.26 -6.38 -16.43
N GLN A 365 6.89 -7.66 -16.51
CA GLN A 365 6.34 -8.25 -17.71
C GLN A 365 5.04 -7.55 -18.11
N ARG A 366 4.11 -7.35 -17.17
CA ARG A 366 2.84 -6.69 -17.47
C ARG A 366 3.04 -5.25 -17.96
N ASN A 367 3.98 -4.51 -17.40
CA ASN A 367 4.29 -3.16 -17.85
C ASN A 367 4.76 -3.13 -19.32
N GLN A 368 5.50 -4.14 -19.77
CA GLN A 368 5.89 -4.30 -21.19
C GLN A 368 4.70 -4.67 -22.07
N GLU A 369 3.85 -5.59 -21.60
CA GLU A 369 2.63 -5.98 -22.32
C GLU A 369 1.68 -4.81 -22.53
N ILE A 370 1.47 -3.96 -21.51
CA ILE A 370 0.62 -2.76 -21.61
C ILE A 370 1.14 -1.84 -22.74
N GLN A 371 2.45 -1.59 -22.79
CA GLN A 371 3.05 -0.74 -23.83
C GLN A 371 2.80 -1.29 -25.23
N GLU A 372 2.97 -2.60 -25.41
CA GLU A 372 2.77 -3.26 -26.69
C GLU A 372 1.27 -3.35 -27.06
N GLU A 373 0.36 -3.58 -26.11
CA GLU A 373 -1.10 -3.56 -26.34
C GLU A 373 -1.55 -2.21 -26.91
N TYR A 374 -1.08 -1.08 -26.34
CA TYR A 374 -1.45 0.25 -26.83
C TYR A 374 -0.84 0.56 -28.20
N LYS A 375 0.41 0.13 -28.43
CA LYS A 375 1.06 0.27 -29.73
C LYS A 375 0.31 -0.49 -30.83
N GLN A 376 -0.07 -1.74 -30.58
CA GLN A 376 -0.85 -2.56 -31.51
C GLN A 376 -2.23 -1.95 -31.77
N PHE A 377 -2.90 -1.46 -30.72
CA PHE A 377 -4.18 -0.79 -30.87
C PHE A 377 -4.12 0.41 -31.83
N ILE A 378 -3.10 1.25 -31.70
CA ILE A 378 -2.89 2.41 -32.58
C ILE A 378 -2.55 1.98 -34.01
N GLN A 379 -1.69 0.98 -34.18
CA GLN A 379 -1.39 0.45 -35.51
C GLN A 379 -2.63 -0.10 -36.22
N GLN A 380 -3.51 -0.78 -35.48
CA GLN A 380 -4.78 -1.27 -36.01
C GLN A 380 -5.73 -0.11 -36.37
N MET A 381 -5.74 0.97 -35.58
CA MET A 381 -6.47 2.19 -35.94
C MET A 381 -6.02 2.74 -37.30
N MET A 382 -4.72 2.95 -37.48
CA MET A 382 -4.18 3.50 -38.73
C MET A 382 -4.43 2.60 -39.95
N PHE A 383 -4.38 1.28 -39.79
CA PHE A 383 -4.54 0.33 -40.90
C PHE A 383 -6.00 0.19 -41.40
N GLU A 384 -6.97 0.21 -40.48
CA GLU A 384 -8.41 0.15 -40.84
C GLU A 384 -8.85 1.41 -41.61
N GLU A 385 -8.20 2.55 -41.40
CA GLU A 385 -8.47 3.79 -42.14
C GLU A 385 -7.90 3.77 -43.57
N LEU A 386 -6.67 3.26 -43.74
CA LEU A 386 -6.05 3.06 -45.07
C LEU A 386 -6.90 2.15 -45.96
N THR A 387 -7.52 1.12 -45.40
CA THR A 387 -8.36 0.18 -46.15
C THR A 387 -9.78 0.72 -46.41
N ALA A 388 -10.34 1.53 -45.51
CA ALA A 388 -11.62 2.21 -45.73
C ALA A 388 -11.54 3.35 -46.77
N GLY A 389 -10.39 4.02 -46.88
CA GLY A 389 -10.13 5.07 -47.87
C GLY A 389 -9.90 4.58 -49.30
N ILE A 390 -9.52 3.31 -49.50
CA ILE A 390 -9.33 2.70 -50.84
C ILE A 390 -10.68 2.23 -51.45
N GLY A 391 -11.75 2.18 -50.66
CA GLY A 391 -13.09 1.73 -51.08
C GLY A 391 -14.12 2.83 -51.36
N LYS A 392 -13.75 4.12 -51.24
CA LYS A 392 -14.53 5.28 -51.70
C LYS A 392 -13.87 5.88 -52.92
#